data_AF-A0A954HUA1-F1
#
_entry.id   AF-A0A954HUA1-F1
#
_cell.length_a   1.000
_cell.length_b   1.000
_cell.length_c   1.000
_cell.angle_alpha   90.00
_cell.angle_beta   90.00
_cell.angle_gamma   90.00
#
_symmetry.space_group_name_H-M   'P 1'
#
loop_
_entity.id
_entity.type
_entity.pdbx_description
1 polymer ?
#
loop_
_entity_poly.entity_id
_entity_poly.type
_entity_poly.pdbx_seq_one_letter_code
_entity_poly.pdbx_strand_id
1 'polypeptide(L)'
;ASSASMISNPNQTELDAGELVVNGSGSSDAAEICYFLRNGNLYRRQLLIREPLPVVGQELEAQPSSNDGQDLFSGVTDYTDPANTFDGQFQIVGSASPTDDFLRYFDYSAYPDFHRVDPNDNTSAIVQTTGFVSWDALSNENSSVAGGAVGPLVSLGKPVYRFGFDFSDGLSREHLSAPNGGPAVGFMGRFLHAETSAPNFNYPQRLTYQEGTTTVLNQGNPYNIDNIGFSTNNYGVITQFDGTTGRGGARAQEDILLANVREMRIEVWDERRAEFVTPGYGTFDSANGTVTGVNGDFHVARNLNTAFGPDNRLSGAVFDTWHPDNTAEPIRASLGAPFLATPFQFTRAPYELYVYTPPYIAEGGTTASVIPKESGNAGYWKAGTYSVGQIVFPFNDLSDASGIPGANGQFDVGGTSLDTIHNWGYQVAFRCIDVTGTGTTGPTQPTWTSTHGRRVTDNEVIWQTIDNRRSLRAIRMAIRFLNEKTNELRQLTLVLPLTDE
;
A
#
# COMPACT_ATOMS: atom_id res chain seq x y z
N ALA A 1 -31.54 21.80 13.19
CA ALA A 1 -31.13 22.27 11.85
C ALA A 1 -31.69 21.27 10.83
N SER A 2 -32.35 21.76 9.78
CA SER A 2 -33.16 20.95 8.85
C SER A 2 -32.34 20.11 7.87
N SER A 3 -32.85 18.91 7.62
CA SER A 3 -32.41 17.75 6.80
C SER A 3 -32.07 17.97 5.31
N ALA A 4 -31.38 19.06 4.93
CA ALA A 4 -30.90 19.31 3.55
C ALA A 4 -29.41 18.91 3.33
N SER A 5 -28.86 18.06 4.20
CA SER A 5 -27.41 17.99 4.43
C SER A 5 -26.61 17.17 3.40
N MET A 6 -27.16 16.09 2.84
CA MET A 6 -26.40 15.16 1.99
C MET A 6 -26.06 15.71 0.58
N ILE A 7 -26.97 16.49 -0.03
CA ILE A 7 -26.78 17.03 -1.39
C ILE A 7 -25.90 18.29 -1.36
N SER A 8 -25.89 19.01 -0.23
CA SER A 8 -25.16 20.28 -0.12
C SER A 8 -23.69 20.09 0.27
N ASN A 9 -23.37 19.08 1.08
CA ASN A 9 -21.99 18.79 1.51
C ASN A 9 -21.78 17.27 1.64
N PRO A 10 -21.66 16.52 0.53
CA PRO A 10 -21.51 15.07 0.55
C PRO A 10 -20.19 14.58 1.21
N ASN A 11 -19.23 15.46 1.45
CA ASN A 11 -17.87 15.10 1.91
C ASN A 11 -17.69 15.28 3.43
N GLN A 12 -18.78 15.38 4.20
CA GLN A 12 -18.74 15.58 5.65
C GLN A 12 -18.70 14.24 6.37
N THR A 13 -17.84 14.12 7.40
CA THR A 13 -17.63 12.88 8.18
C THR A 13 -18.88 12.42 8.93
N GLU A 14 -19.74 13.35 9.32
CA GLU A 14 -20.91 13.09 10.18
C GLU A 14 -22.08 12.40 9.45
N LEU A 15 -21.90 12.10 8.16
CA LEU A 15 -22.91 11.51 7.26
C LEU A 15 -22.53 10.08 6.83
N ASP A 16 -21.51 9.49 7.47
CA ASP A 16 -20.81 8.24 7.13
C ASP A 16 -21.64 6.96 7.30
N ALA A 17 -22.61 6.93 8.21
CA ALA A 17 -23.47 5.76 8.44
C ALA A 17 -24.73 5.72 7.55
N GLY A 18 -24.79 6.48 6.46
CA GLY A 18 -25.98 6.52 5.59
C GLY A 18 -27.26 7.00 6.29
N GLU A 19 -27.15 7.55 7.51
CA GLU A 19 -28.24 8.02 8.34
C GLU A 19 -28.43 9.54 8.26
N LEU A 20 -29.68 9.96 8.49
CA LEU A 20 -30.20 11.32 8.29
C LEU A 20 -29.90 12.31 9.41
N VAL A 21 -29.67 11.77 10.59
CA VAL A 21 -29.48 12.53 11.81
C VAL A 21 -28.01 12.38 12.14
N VAL A 22 -27.35 13.49 12.48
CA VAL A 22 -26.01 13.46 13.08
C VAL A 22 -26.10 12.55 14.30
N ASN A 23 -25.70 11.29 14.11
CA ASN A 23 -25.67 10.27 15.15
C ASN A 23 -24.29 10.23 15.80
N GLY A 24 -23.32 10.97 15.25
CA GLY A 24 -21.93 10.94 15.69
C GLY A 24 -21.34 9.54 15.49
N SER A 25 -21.62 8.88 14.37
CA SER A 25 -21.16 7.51 14.17
C SER A 25 -19.68 7.43 13.75
N GLY A 26 -19.11 8.46 13.13
CA GLY A 26 -17.68 8.53 12.84
C GLY A 26 -17.06 9.92 12.75
N SER A 27 -15.75 9.96 12.96
CA SER A 27 -14.80 11.05 12.70
C SER A 27 -13.72 10.58 11.71
N SER A 28 -12.81 11.49 11.36
CA SER A 28 -11.64 11.16 10.57
C SER A 28 -10.49 12.11 10.91
N ASP A 29 -9.53 11.61 11.67
CA ASP A 29 -8.31 12.34 12.01
C ASP A 29 -7.17 12.10 10.99
N ALA A 30 -7.39 11.22 10.00
CA ALA A 30 -6.42 10.91 8.95
C ALA A 30 -7.11 10.71 7.59
N ALA A 31 -6.33 10.85 6.52
CA ALA A 31 -6.82 10.65 5.17
C ALA A 31 -5.76 9.99 4.29
N GLU A 32 -6.20 9.14 3.36
CA GLU A 32 -5.43 8.73 2.21
C GLU A 32 -5.47 9.85 1.15
N ILE A 33 -4.29 10.34 0.77
CA ILE A 33 -4.16 11.43 -0.20
C ILE A 33 -3.47 10.92 -1.46
N CYS A 34 -4.13 11.06 -2.61
CA CYS A 34 -3.58 10.70 -3.90
C CYS A 34 -3.37 11.93 -4.79
N TYR A 35 -2.14 12.12 -5.27
CA TYR A 35 -1.79 13.14 -6.26
C TYR A 35 -1.54 12.49 -7.61
N PHE A 36 -2.15 13.02 -8.67
CA PHE A 36 -1.93 12.50 -10.02
C PHE A 36 -2.14 13.56 -11.10
N LEU A 37 -1.44 13.40 -12.22
CA LEU A 37 -1.57 14.26 -13.38
C LEU A 37 -2.53 13.65 -14.40
N ARG A 38 -3.39 14.49 -14.97
CA ARG A 38 -4.23 14.11 -16.11
C ARG A 38 -4.58 15.33 -16.94
N ASN A 39 -4.39 15.25 -18.26
CA ASN A 39 -4.71 16.32 -19.21
C ASN A 39 -4.19 17.72 -18.82
N GLY A 40 -2.98 17.78 -18.28
CA GLY A 40 -2.37 19.05 -17.86
C GLY A 40 -2.94 19.63 -16.58
N ASN A 41 -3.71 18.87 -15.80
CA ASN A 41 -4.15 19.25 -14.46
C ASN A 41 -3.50 18.33 -13.43
N LEU A 42 -3.13 18.90 -12.30
CA LEU A 42 -2.79 18.17 -11.08
C LEU A 42 -4.03 18.02 -10.23
N TYR A 43 -4.36 16.78 -9.94
CA TYR A 43 -5.46 16.39 -9.09
C TYR A 43 -4.94 16.00 -7.71
N ARG A 44 -5.73 16.28 -6.68
CA ARG A 44 -5.55 15.79 -5.31
C ARG A 44 -6.87 15.16 -4.86
N ARG A 45 -6.92 13.83 -4.85
CA ARG A 45 -8.01 13.07 -4.24
C ARG A 45 -7.72 12.91 -2.76
N GLN A 46 -8.70 13.24 -1.92
CA GLN A 46 -8.67 13.01 -0.49
C GLN A 46 -9.75 11.98 -0.15
N LEU A 47 -9.34 10.90 0.52
CA LEU A 47 -10.22 9.85 1.02
C LEU A 47 -10.01 9.74 2.52
N LEU A 48 -11.07 9.93 3.29
CA LEU A 48 -11.06 9.93 4.74
C LEU A 48 -10.80 8.52 5.28
N ILE A 49 -9.98 8.39 6.32
CA ILE A 49 -9.83 7.13 7.05
C ILE A 49 -10.82 7.16 8.20
N ARG A 50 -11.65 6.12 8.31
CA ARG A 50 -12.75 6.13 9.27
C ARG A 50 -12.24 5.83 10.67
N GLU A 51 -12.62 6.70 11.61
CA GLU A 51 -12.48 6.49 13.04
C GLU A 51 -13.86 6.54 13.66
N PRO A 52 -14.33 5.48 14.33
CA PRO A 52 -15.63 5.54 14.99
C PRO A 52 -15.57 6.40 16.27
N LEU A 53 -16.61 7.18 16.56
CA LEU A 53 -16.59 8.05 17.75
C LEU A 53 -16.65 7.22 19.05
N PRO A 54 -15.73 7.45 20.01
CA PRO A 54 -15.65 6.66 21.24
C PRO A 54 -16.96 6.73 22.07
N VAL A 55 -17.61 5.58 22.23
CA VAL A 55 -18.77 5.39 23.12
C VAL A 55 -18.33 4.56 24.32
N VAL A 56 -18.70 4.99 25.52
CA VAL A 56 -18.29 4.32 26.77
C VAL A 56 -18.77 2.86 26.77
N GLY A 57 -17.81 1.93 26.79
CA GLY A 57 -18.08 0.50 26.97
C GLY A 57 -18.30 -0.31 25.70
N GLN A 58 -18.04 0.24 24.51
CA GLN A 58 -18.04 -0.52 23.27
C GLN A 58 -16.68 -0.43 22.57
N GLU A 59 -16.18 -1.57 22.08
CA GLU A 59 -15.19 -1.56 21.01
C GLU A 59 -15.90 -1.11 19.75
N LEU A 60 -15.28 -0.20 19.02
CA LEU A 60 -15.89 0.38 17.84
C LEU A 60 -15.07 -0.04 16.64
N GLU A 61 -15.67 -0.87 15.82
CA GLU A 61 -15.09 -1.23 14.55
C GLU A 61 -15.25 -0.08 13.55
N ALA A 62 -14.34 -0.02 12.58
CA ALA A 62 -14.45 0.96 11.51
C ALA A 62 -15.64 0.67 10.57
N GLN A 63 -16.22 -0.54 10.57
CA GLN A 63 -17.46 -0.77 9.84
C GLN A 63 -18.63 -0.11 10.57
N PRO A 64 -19.42 0.75 9.91
CA PRO A 64 -20.62 1.29 10.51
C PRO A 64 -21.69 0.19 10.63
N SER A 65 -22.33 0.10 11.80
CA SER A 65 -23.46 -0.79 12.05
C SER A 65 -24.79 -0.03 12.03
N SER A 66 -25.86 -0.69 11.58
CA SER A 66 -27.23 -0.25 11.74
C SER A 66 -27.67 -0.27 13.20
N ASN A 67 -28.83 0.33 13.50
CA ASN A 67 -29.43 0.32 14.84
C ASN A 67 -29.75 -1.08 15.38
N ASP A 68 -29.80 -2.08 14.50
CA ASP A 68 -30.01 -3.49 14.85
C ASP A 68 -28.68 -4.25 15.07
N GLY A 69 -27.55 -3.54 15.04
CA GLY A 69 -26.21 -4.10 15.26
C GLY A 69 -25.66 -4.88 14.06
N GLN A 70 -26.22 -4.69 12.86
CA GLN A 70 -25.75 -5.32 11.62
C GLN A 70 -24.85 -4.36 10.85
N ASP A 71 -23.78 -4.83 10.24
CA ASP A 71 -22.91 -4.02 9.38
C ASP A 71 -23.71 -3.42 8.21
N LEU A 72 -23.71 -2.09 8.10
CA LEU A 72 -24.55 -1.32 7.17
C LEU A 72 -24.29 -1.66 5.69
N PHE A 73 -23.04 -2.01 5.38
CA PHE A 73 -22.60 -2.39 4.03
C PHE A 73 -22.42 -3.89 3.87
N SER A 74 -22.68 -4.68 4.93
CA SER A 74 -22.62 -6.14 4.82
C SER A 74 -23.82 -6.62 4.01
N GLY A 75 -23.56 -7.52 3.07
CA GLY A 75 -24.52 -8.06 2.12
C GLY A 75 -25.37 -9.12 2.79
N VAL A 76 -25.66 -8.97 4.09
CA VAL A 76 -26.23 -10.02 4.91
C VAL A 76 -27.71 -10.09 4.58
N THR A 77 -28.07 -11.12 3.82
CA THR A 77 -29.41 -11.70 3.94
C THR A 77 -29.64 -12.07 5.40
N ASP A 78 -30.64 -11.47 6.03
CA ASP A 78 -31.17 -12.03 7.27
C ASP A 78 -31.57 -13.48 6.98
N TYR A 79 -30.84 -14.44 7.56
CA TYR A 79 -31.00 -15.87 7.30
C TYR A 79 -32.42 -16.36 7.68
N THR A 80 -33.17 -15.57 8.45
CA THR A 80 -34.53 -15.89 8.88
C THR A 80 -35.63 -15.26 8.02
N ASP A 81 -35.31 -14.27 7.18
CA ASP A 81 -36.26 -13.62 6.28
C ASP A 81 -35.62 -13.25 4.93
N PRO A 82 -35.85 -14.06 3.87
CA PRO A 82 -35.39 -13.77 2.51
C PRO A 82 -35.92 -12.44 1.94
N ALA A 83 -36.95 -11.83 2.54
CA ALA A 83 -37.44 -10.52 2.15
C ALA A 83 -36.54 -9.36 2.66
N ASN A 84 -35.68 -9.61 3.65
CA ASN A 84 -34.68 -8.66 4.18
C ASN A 84 -33.28 -9.00 3.66
N THR A 85 -33.16 -9.02 2.33
CA THR A 85 -31.84 -9.10 1.68
C THR A 85 -31.20 -7.71 1.73
N PHE A 86 -30.26 -7.48 2.63
CA PHE A 86 -29.38 -6.31 2.51
C PHE A 86 -28.38 -6.63 1.40
N ASP A 87 -28.60 -6.15 0.16
CA ASP A 87 -27.67 -6.32 -0.98
C ASP A 87 -26.44 -5.39 -0.87
N GLY A 88 -26.05 -5.05 0.37
CA GLY A 88 -25.09 -4.00 0.71
C GLY A 88 -25.54 -2.58 0.37
N GLN A 89 -26.70 -2.38 -0.26
CA GLN A 89 -27.19 -1.07 -0.70
C GLN A 89 -27.63 -0.19 0.50
N PHE A 90 -27.39 1.12 0.40
CA PHE A 90 -27.79 2.12 1.40
C PHE A 90 -28.86 3.06 0.83
N GLN A 91 -29.75 3.56 1.69
CA GLN A 91 -30.83 4.45 1.26
C GLN A 91 -30.44 5.92 1.44
N ILE A 92 -30.49 6.70 0.35
CA ILE A 92 -30.33 8.15 0.42
C ILE A 92 -31.66 8.81 0.72
N VAL A 93 -31.60 9.85 1.56
CA VAL A 93 -32.70 10.74 1.89
C VAL A 93 -33.41 11.28 0.65
N GLY A 94 -34.71 11.04 0.57
CA GLY A 94 -35.53 11.53 -0.55
C GLY A 94 -35.36 10.72 -1.84
N SER A 95 -34.52 9.68 -1.83
CA SER A 95 -34.54 8.66 -2.88
C SER A 95 -35.65 7.65 -2.59
N ALA A 96 -36.41 7.29 -3.63
CA ALA A 96 -37.41 6.24 -3.56
C ALA A 96 -36.79 4.83 -3.56
N SER A 97 -35.48 4.72 -3.80
CA SER A 97 -34.79 3.44 -3.93
C SER A 97 -33.39 3.48 -3.28
N PRO A 98 -32.94 2.36 -2.67
CA PRO A 98 -31.58 2.22 -2.18
C PRO A 98 -30.56 2.23 -3.34
N THR A 99 -29.30 2.49 -3.03
CA THR A 99 -28.19 2.62 -4.00
C THR A 99 -26.94 1.89 -3.50
N ASP A 100 -26.07 1.53 -4.43
CA ASP A 100 -24.76 0.89 -4.24
C ASP A 100 -23.61 1.72 -4.83
N ASP A 101 -23.82 3.03 -5.01
CA ASP A 101 -22.82 3.93 -5.58
C ASP A 101 -21.88 4.47 -4.47
N PHE A 102 -21.06 3.63 -3.83
CA PHE A 102 -20.24 4.05 -2.68
C PHE A 102 -19.46 5.36 -2.90
N LEU A 103 -18.58 5.40 -3.91
CA LEU A 103 -17.70 6.57 -4.17
C LEU A 103 -18.43 7.78 -4.76
N ARG A 104 -19.72 7.65 -5.06
CA ARG A 104 -20.57 8.80 -5.40
C ARG A 104 -20.98 9.55 -4.15
N TYR A 105 -21.24 8.85 -3.06
CA TYR A 105 -21.82 9.41 -1.84
C TYR A 105 -20.83 9.50 -0.67
N PHE A 106 -19.77 8.69 -0.68
CA PHE A 106 -18.78 8.63 0.37
C PHE A 106 -17.38 8.90 -0.19
N ASP A 107 -16.62 9.75 0.51
CA ASP A 107 -15.20 9.99 0.23
C ASP A 107 -14.33 9.32 1.31
N TYR A 108 -14.66 8.08 1.68
CA TYR A 108 -13.85 7.28 2.60
C TYR A 108 -12.92 6.34 1.83
N SER A 109 -11.74 6.11 2.40
CA SER A 109 -10.85 5.04 1.94
C SER A 109 -11.52 3.71 2.27
N ALA A 110 -11.63 2.86 1.25
CA ALA A 110 -12.42 1.66 1.31
C ALA A 110 -11.87 0.60 0.35
N TYR A 111 -12.13 -0.66 0.67
CA TYR A 111 -11.69 -1.82 -0.08
C TYR A 111 -12.86 -2.80 -0.30
N PRO A 112 -12.79 -3.65 -1.33
CA PRO A 112 -13.79 -4.70 -1.50
C PRO A 112 -13.58 -5.75 -0.41
N ASP A 113 -14.59 -5.92 0.44
CA ASP A 113 -14.64 -7.02 1.39
C ASP A 113 -15.45 -8.18 0.79
N PHE A 114 -15.03 -9.40 1.06
CA PHE A 114 -15.68 -10.60 0.52
C PHE A 114 -16.02 -11.55 1.66
N HIS A 115 -17.30 -11.78 1.87
CA HIS A 115 -17.79 -12.74 2.85
C HIS A 115 -18.72 -13.75 2.21
N ARG A 116 -18.87 -14.87 2.93
CA ARG A 116 -19.86 -15.89 2.59
C ARG A 116 -21.22 -15.47 3.11
N VAL A 117 -22.26 -15.72 2.31
CA VAL A 117 -23.66 -15.50 2.72
C VAL A 117 -23.96 -16.21 4.04
N ASP A 118 -23.51 -17.46 4.18
CA ASP A 118 -23.49 -18.18 5.45
C ASP A 118 -22.04 -18.51 5.82
N PRO A 119 -21.48 -17.90 6.87
CA PRO A 119 -20.10 -18.14 7.29
C PRO A 119 -19.86 -19.59 7.75
N ASN A 120 -20.91 -20.34 8.09
CA ASN A 120 -20.82 -21.74 8.51
C ASN A 120 -20.97 -22.72 7.35
N ASP A 121 -21.43 -22.27 6.17
CA ASP A 121 -21.57 -23.08 4.97
C ASP A 121 -20.50 -22.71 3.93
N ASN A 122 -19.53 -23.60 3.75
CA ASN A 122 -18.46 -23.43 2.76
C ASN A 122 -18.93 -23.57 1.30
N THR A 123 -20.20 -23.87 1.05
CA THR A 123 -20.83 -23.90 -0.27
C THR A 123 -21.67 -22.65 -0.55
N SER A 124 -21.91 -21.80 0.45
CA SER A 124 -22.66 -20.56 0.28
C SER A 124 -21.97 -19.60 -0.67
N ALA A 125 -22.78 -18.79 -1.36
CA ALA A 125 -22.29 -17.79 -2.30
C ALA A 125 -21.37 -16.77 -1.59
N ILE A 126 -20.42 -16.23 -2.34
CA ILE A 126 -19.58 -15.11 -1.87
C ILE A 126 -20.22 -13.83 -2.35
N VAL A 127 -20.41 -12.90 -1.41
CA VAL A 127 -20.91 -11.57 -1.68
C VAL A 127 -19.74 -10.60 -1.54
N GLN A 128 -19.65 -9.68 -2.49
CA GLN A 128 -18.76 -8.53 -2.41
C GLN A 128 -19.49 -7.40 -1.70
N THR A 129 -18.79 -6.78 -0.76
CA THR A 129 -19.24 -5.63 0.01
C THR A 129 -18.15 -4.59 0.13
N THR A 130 -18.47 -3.47 0.79
CA THR A 130 -17.48 -2.44 1.11
C THR A 130 -16.96 -2.63 2.52
N GLY A 131 -15.64 -2.70 2.66
CA GLY A 131 -14.96 -2.50 3.93
C GLY A 131 -14.35 -1.10 4.02
N PHE A 132 -14.56 -0.40 5.13
CA PHE A 132 -13.85 0.85 5.44
C PHE A 132 -12.42 0.59 5.92
N VAL A 133 -11.49 1.45 5.47
CA VAL A 133 -10.13 1.49 6.02
C VAL A 133 -10.18 2.21 7.36
N SER A 134 -9.66 1.55 8.40
CA SER A 134 -9.61 2.03 9.78
C SER A 134 -8.29 2.72 10.13
N TRP A 135 -8.25 3.37 11.29
CA TRP A 135 -7.01 3.91 11.86
C TRP A 135 -5.91 2.85 12.02
N ASP A 136 -6.27 1.61 12.37
CA ASP A 136 -5.32 0.51 12.53
C ASP A 136 -4.59 0.16 11.22
N ALA A 137 -5.19 0.48 10.07
CA ALA A 137 -4.57 0.28 8.77
C ALA A 137 -3.39 1.23 8.50
N LEU A 138 -3.23 2.30 9.28
CA LEU A 138 -2.01 3.13 9.29
C LEU A 138 -0.83 2.39 9.91
N SER A 139 -1.10 1.40 10.76
CA SER A 139 -0.07 0.46 11.15
C SER A 139 0.21 -0.43 9.94
N ASN A 140 1.46 -0.44 9.50
CA ASN A 140 1.94 -1.48 8.59
C ASN A 140 2.19 -2.79 9.33
N GLU A 141 1.60 -2.94 10.53
CA GLU A 141 1.81 -4.08 11.40
C GLU A 141 0.85 -5.21 11.06
N ASN A 142 1.29 -6.17 10.24
CA ASN A 142 0.55 -7.42 10.03
C ASN A 142 0.75 -8.34 11.25
N SER A 143 0.10 -8.06 12.39
CA SER A 143 0.09 -9.03 13.50
C SER A 143 -1.02 -10.06 13.30
N SER A 144 -0.84 -10.96 12.32
CA SER A 144 -1.63 -12.19 12.31
C SER A 144 -1.24 -12.96 13.58
N VAL A 145 -1.96 -12.77 14.67
CA VAL A 145 -1.74 -13.55 15.89
C VAL A 145 -2.03 -14.99 15.51
N ALA A 146 -0.99 -15.83 15.50
CA ALA A 146 -1.12 -17.24 15.18
C ALA A 146 -2.17 -17.89 16.10
N GLY A 147 -3.33 -18.26 15.55
CA GLY A 147 -4.32 -19.10 16.23
C GLY A 147 -5.61 -18.43 16.70
N GLY A 148 -5.91 -17.18 16.35
CA GLY A 148 -7.22 -16.56 16.58
C GLY A 148 -7.86 -16.08 15.27
N ALA A 149 -9.18 -16.19 15.13
CA ALA A 149 -9.91 -15.59 14.02
C ALA A 149 -9.78 -14.06 14.10
N VAL A 150 -8.75 -13.50 13.45
CA VAL A 150 -8.59 -12.07 13.25
C VAL A 150 -9.11 -11.78 11.84
N GLY A 151 -9.97 -10.77 11.70
CA GLY A 151 -10.40 -10.27 10.40
C GLY A 151 -9.20 -9.94 9.49
N PRO A 152 -9.41 -9.74 8.17
CA PRO A 152 -8.32 -9.37 7.30
C PRO A 152 -7.62 -8.13 7.86
N LEU A 153 -6.34 -8.25 8.19
CA LEU A 153 -5.53 -7.11 8.65
C LEU A 153 -5.32 -6.19 7.45
N VAL A 154 -6.23 -5.24 7.33
CA VAL A 154 -6.19 -4.14 6.37
C VAL A 154 -5.01 -3.26 6.75
N SER A 155 -4.11 -3.04 5.81
CA SER A 155 -3.00 -2.11 5.99
C SER A 155 -2.86 -1.27 4.74
N LEU A 156 -2.82 0.05 4.89
CA LEU A 156 -2.49 0.96 3.81
C LEU A 156 -1.02 0.82 3.37
N GLY A 157 -0.20 0.02 4.04
CA GLY A 157 1.07 -0.47 3.51
C GLY A 157 0.91 -1.43 2.33
N LYS A 158 -0.23 -2.11 2.18
CA LYS A 158 -0.49 -3.05 1.08
C LYS A 158 -1.25 -2.33 -0.04
N PRO A 159 -0.73 -2.29 -1.28
CA PRO A 159 -1.41 -1.63 -2.40
C PRO A 159 -2.85 -2.08 -2.65
N VAL A 160 -3.18 -3.35 -2.41
CA VAL A 160 -4.55 -3.90 -2.60
C VAL A 160 -5.64 -3.20 -1.79
N TYR A 161 -5.28 -2.47 -0.72
CA TYR A 161 -6.21 -1.72 0.13
C TYR A 161 -6.17 -0.21 -0.14
N ARG A 162 -5.39 0.24 -1.13
CA ARG A 162 -5.26 1.66 -1.49
C ARG A 162 -6.16 2.02 -2.66
N PHE A 163 -6.60 3.27 -2.69
CA PHE A 163 -7.31 3.81 -3.85
C PHE A 163 -6.39 3.87 -5.08
N GLY A 164 -6.90 3.43 -6.22
CA GLY A 164 -6.12 3.44 -7.46
C GLY A 164 -5.40 2.13 -7.80
N PHE A 165 -5.58 1.10 -6.98
CA PHE A 165 -4.94 -0.20 -7.13
C PHE A 165 -5.97 -1.30 -7.26
N ASP A 166 -5.63 -2.34 -8.02
CA ASP A 166 -6.43 -3.55 -8.11
C ASP A 166 -6.29 -4.35 -6.80
N PHE A 167 -7.41 -4.72 -6.18
CA PHE A 167 -7.42 -5.47 -4.93
C PHE A 167 -6.87 -6.89 -5.06
N SER A 168 -6.83 -7.44 -6.28
CA SER A 168 -6.43 -8.83 -6.53
C SER A 168 -4.92 -8.98 -6.63
N ASP A 169 -4.23 -8.04 -7.26
CA ASP A 169 -2.80 -8.10 -7.56
C ASP A 169 -2.01 -6.86 -7.11
N GLY A 170 -2.68 -5.86 -6.53
CA GLY A 170 -2.10 -4.63 -6.02
C GLY A 170 -1.40 -3.78 -7.09
N LEU A 171 -1.68 -4.03 -8.37
CA LEU A 171 -1.17 -3.23 -9.47
C LEU A 171 -1.93 -1.92 -9.57
N SER A 172 -1.22 -0.85 -9.91
CA SER A 172 -1.83 0.46 -10.08
C SER A 172 -2.54 0.59 -11.43
N ARG A 173 -3.77 1.13 -11.42
CA ARG A 173 -4.48 1.52 -12.65
C ARG A 173 -4.14 2.96 -13.04
N GLU A 174 -2.97 3.16 -13.63
CA GLU A 174 -2.53 4.49 -14.06
C GLU A 174 -2.39 4.66 -15.58
N HIS A 175 -2.42 3.54 -16.29
CA HIS A 175 -2.28 3.47 -17.74
C HIS A 175 -3.59 3.03 -18.40
N LEU A 176 -3.84 3.62 -19.57
CA LEU A 176 -4.84 3.13 -20.49
C LEU A 176 -4.25 1.89 -21.18
N SER A 177 -4.87 0.72 -21.02
CA SER A 177 -4.50 -0.47 -21.79
C SER A 177 -5.03 -0.35 -23.22
N ALA A 178 -4.31 -0.86 -24.21
CA ALA A 178 -4.95 -1.21 -25.47
C ALA A 178 -5.98 -2.35 -25.22
N PRO A 179 -7.05 -2.46 -26.02
CA PRO A 179 -7.91 -3.65 -25.99
C PRO A 179 -7.08 -4.93 -26.08
N ASN A 180 -7.44 -5.97 -25.31
CA ASN A 180 -6.76 -7.28 -25.26
C ASN A 180 -5.32 -7.26 -24.68
N GLY A 181 -5.03 -6.39 -23.71
CA GLY A 181 -3.75 -6.41 -22.99
C GLY A 181 -2.55 -5.95 -23.84
N GLY A 182 -2.78 -5.20 -24.91
CA GLY A 182 -1.70 -4.56 -25.67
C GLY A 182 -1.00 -3.45 -24.86
N PRO A 183 0.14 -2.93 -25.35
CA PRO A 183 0.97 -1.97 -24.62
C PRO A 183 0.15 -0.75 -24.18
N ALA A 184 0.51 -0.15 -23.04
CA ALA A 184 -0.12 1.06 -22.54
C ALA A 184 -0.17 2.15 -23.63
N VAL A 185 -1.38 2.61 -23.96
CA VAL A 185 -1.63 3.62 -25.02
C VAL A 185 -1.64 5.05 -24.48
N GLY A 186 -1.67 5.22 -23.16
CA GLY A 186 -1.63 6.52 -22.51
C GLY A 186 -1.50 6.42 -21.00
N PHE A 187 -1.21 7.55 -20.38
CA PHE A 187 -1.23 7.72 -18.93
C PHE A 187 -2.51 8.48 -18.55
N MET A 188 -3.33 7.88 -17.67
CA MET A 188 -4.54 8.50 -17.12
C MET A 188 -4.34 8.98 -15.67
N GLY A 189 -3.28 8.52 -14.99
CA GLY A 189 -3.07 8.82 -13.57
C GLY A 189 -3.99 7.99 -12.68
N ARG A 190 -5.20 8.48 -12.39
CA ARG A 190 -6.22 7.80 -11.58
C ARG A 190 -7.62 8.12 -12.09
N PHE A 191 -8.62 7.41 -11.57
CA PHE A 191 -10.01 7.78 -11.79
C PHE A 191 -10.35 9.11 -11.12
N LEU A 192 -10.94 10.01 -11.90
CA LEU A 192 -11.44 11.31 -11.46
C LEU A 192 -12.65 11.13 -10.56
N HIS A 193 -12.94 12.10 -9.69
CA HIS A 193 -14.21 12.11 -8.93
C HIS A 193 -15.44 12.08 -9.83
N ALA A 194 -15.33 12.72 -10.99
CA ALA A 194 -16.34 12.63 -12.03
C ALA A 194 -16.58 11.16 -12.46
N GLU A 195 -15.54 10.35 -12.57
CA GLU A 195 -15.66 8.95 -13.01
C GLU A 195 -16.15 8.05 -11.88
N THR A 196 -15.61 8.23 -10.67
CA THR A 196 -16.02 7.42 -9.50
C THR A 196 -17.42 7.76 -8.99
N SER A 197 -17.99 8.89 -9.42
CA SER A 197 -19.38 9.28 -9.14
C SER A 197 -20.35 8.92 -10.26
N ALA A 198 -19.88 8.24 -11.31
CA ALA A 198 -20.75 7.75 -12.38
C ALA A 198 -21.64 6.60 -11.85
N PRO A 199 -22.92 6.50 -12.25
CA PRO A 199 -23.85 5.48 -11.75
C PRO A 199 -23.49 4.02 -12.09
N ASN A 200 -22.45 3.82 -12.88
CA ASN A 200 -21.97 2.51 -13.29
C ASN A 200 -20.57 2.19 -12.73
N PHE A 201 -19.99 3.10 -11.92
CA PHE A 201 -18.77 2.90 -11.15
C PHE A 201 -19.12 2.46 -9.72
N ASN A 202 -19.36 1.17 -9.53
CA ASN A 202 -19.94 0.65 -8.29
C ASN A 202 -18.89 0.07 -7.32
N TYR A 203 -17.60 0.23 -7.64
CA TYR A 203 -16.50 -0.24 -6.82
C TYR A 203 -16.24 0.71 -5.62
N PRO A 204 -15.84 0.22 -4.43
CA PRO A 204 -15.53 -1.18 -4.08
C PRO A 204 -16.73 -2.05 -3.70
N GLN A 205 -17.92 -1.47 -3.62
CA GLN A 205 -19.11 -2.13 -3.07
C GLN A 205 -19.60 -3.30 -3.93
N ARG A 206 -19.61 -3.12 -5.26
CA ARG A 206 -20.10 -4.10 -6.22
C ARG A 206 -19.27 -4.10 -7.50
N LEU A 207 -19.58 -5.06 -8.35
CA LEU A 207 -19.04 -5.12 -9.72
C LEU A 207 -19.42 -3.85 -10.49
N THR A 208 -18.45 -3.28 -11.18
CA THR A 208 -18.64 -2.19 -12.14
C THR A 208 -19.23 -2.73 -13.45
N TYR A 209 -20.21 -2.02 -14.01
CA TYR A 209 -20.91 -2.42 -15.23
C TYR A 209 -20.74 -1.39 -16.34
N GLN A 210 -20.95 -1.82 -17.59
CA GLN A 210 -21.06 -0.89 -18.71
C GLN A 210 -22.40 -0.17 -18.61
N GLU A 211 -22.35 1.17 -18.68
CA GLU A 211 -23.53 2.04 -18.53
C GLU A 211 -24.70 1.56 -19.40
N GLY A 212 -25.88 1.44 -18.79
CA GLY A 212 -27.11 1.00 -19.46
C GLY A 212 -27.18 -0.49 -19.82
N THR A 213 -26.23 -1.32 -19.37
CA THR A 213 -26.20 -2.76 -19.63
C THR A 213 -25.95 -3.57 -18.35
N THR A 214 -26.14 -4.89 -18.43
CA THR A 214 -25.74 -5.84 -17.37
C THR A 214 -24.34 -6.42 -17.61
N THR A 215 -23.59 -5.88 -18.58
CA THR A 215 -22.26 -6.39 -18.93
C THR A 215 -21.26 -5.88 -17.91
N VAL A 216 -20.60 -6.82 -17.21
CA VAL A 216 -19.56 -6.52 -16.22
C VAL A 216 -18.32 -5.96 -16.94
N LEU A 217 -17.81 -4.82 -16.49
CA LEU A 217 -16.56 -4.24 -16.98
C LEU A 217 -15.38 -4.74 -16.15
N ASN A 218 -14.28 -5.14 -16.79
CA ASN A 218 -13.03 -5.53 -16.13
C ASN A 218 -13.24 -6.48 -14.94
N GLN A 219 -14.01 -7.54 -15.14
CA GLN A 219 -14.27 -8.52 -14.06
C GLN A 219 -14.99 -7.92 -12.83
N GLY A 220 -15.57 -6.72 -12.98
CA GLY A 220 -16.24 -5.94 -11.95
C GLY A 220 -15.30 -4.99 -11.22
N ASN A 221 -13.99 -5.08 -11.44
CA ASN A 221 -13.00 -4.20 -10.87
C ASN A 221 -12.49 -3.19 -11.92
N PRO A 222 -12.84 -1.90 -11.82
CA PRO A 222 -12.36 -0.90 -12.77
C PRO A 222 -10.84 -0.71 -12.72
N TYR A 223 -10.19 -1.11 -11.63
CA TYR A 223 -8.73 -1.06 -11.47
C TYR A 223 -8.00 -2.22 -12.15
N ASN A 224 -8.70 -3.29 -12.50
CA ASN A 224 -8.10 -4.42 -13.19
C ASN A 224 -7.66 -4.01 -14.61
N ILE A 225 -6.39 -4.30 -14.92
CA ILE A 225 -5.74 -3.93 -16.19
C ILE A 225 -6.10 -4.89 -17.34
N ASP A 226 -6.52 -6.10 -16.98
CA ASP A 226 -6.83 -7.18 -17.90
C ASP A 226 -8.22 -7.00 -18.53
N ASN A 227 -8.32 -7.43 -19.79
CA ASN A 227 -9.54 -7.62 -20.56
C ASN A 227 -10.30 -6.41 -21.12
N ILE A 228 -10.10 -5.14 -20.71
CA ILE A 228 -10.68 -3.99 -21.46
C ILE A 228 -9.76 -2.76 -21.48
N GLY A 229 -9.61 -2.18 -22.68
CA GLY A 229 -8.98 -0.88 -22.87
C GLY A 229 -9.94 0.27 -22.55
N PHE A 230 -9.52 1.18 -21.66
CA PHE A 230 -10.21 2.45 -21.48
C PHE A 230 -9.75 3.45 -22.54
N SER A 231 -10.68 4.28 -22.99
CA SER A 231 -10.39 5.45 -23.81
C SER A 231 -10.85 6.70 -23.10
N THR A 232 -10.17 7.82 -23.33
CA THR A 232 -10.61 9.12 -22.84
C THR A 232 -11.34 9.88 -23.93
N ASN A 233 -12.34 10.66 -23.53
CA ASN A 233 -13.04 11.59 -24.41
C ASN A 233 -12.32 12.96 -24.46
N ASN A 234 -12.91 13.93 -25.15
CA ASN A 234 -12.34 15.27 -25.32
C ASN A 234 -12.17 16.06 -24.00
N TYR A 235 -12.86 15.66 -22.93
CA TYR A 235 -12.72 16.24 -21.60
C TYR A 235 -11.67 15.52 -20.75
N GLY A 236 -11.07 14.46 -21.29
CA GLY A 236 -10.15 13.62 -20.55
C GLY A 236 -10.80 12.64 -19.62
N VAL A 237 -12.12 12.45 -19.68
CA VAL A 237 -12.87 11.49 -18.87
C VAL A 237 -12.90 10.15 -19.61
N ILE A 238 -12.85 9.05 -18.88
CA ILE A 238 -12.95 7.69 -19.42
C ILE A 238 -14.36 7.50 -19.97
N THR A 239 -14.43 7.12 -21.24
CA THR A 239 -15.68 7.02 -22.02
C THR A 239 -16.69 6.05 -21.42
N GLN A 240 -16.25 5.07 -20.64
CA GLN A 240 -17.10 4.11 -19.96
C GLN A 240 -17.79 4.72 -18.72
N PHE A 241 -17.31 5.86 -18.25
CA PHE A 241 -17.78 6.55 -17.06
C PHE A 241 -18.07 8.02 -17.34
N ASP A 242 -18.29 8.42 -18.61
CA ASP A 242 -18.48 9.81 -18.99
C ASP A 242 -19.94 10.30 -18.89
N GLY A 243 -20.87 9.36 -18.67
CA GLY A 243 -22.28 9.61 -18.42
C GLY A 243 -22.97 10.37 -19.55
N THR A 244 -24.21 10.79 -19.31
CA THR A 244 -25.02 11.48 -20.33
C THR A 244 -24.46 12.82 -20.81
N THR A 245 -23.58 13.46 -20.02
CA THR A 245 -22.99 14.77 -20.36
C THR A 245 -21.62 14.67 -21.03
N GLY A 246 -21.03 13.47 -21.08
CA GLY A 246 -19.64 13.26 -21.49
C GLY A 246 -18.62 13.83 -20.48
N ARG A 247 -19.04 14.21 -19.27
CA ARG A 247 -18.17 14.81 -18.24
C ARG A 247 -18.05 13.98 -16.97
N GLY A 248 -18.62 12.78 -16.98
CA GLY A 248 -18.74 11.89 -15.84
C GLY A 248 -20.02 12.07 -15.05
N GLY A 249 -20.00 11.52 -13.84
CA GLY A 249 -21.02 11.66 -12.81
C GLY A 249 -21.11 13.08 -12.24
N ALA A 250 -22.02 13.22 -11.27
CA ALA A 250 -22.45 14.52 -10.77
C ALA A 250 -21.35 15.31 -10.03
N ARG A 251 -20.31 14.63 -9.52
CA ARG A 251 -19.25 15.23 -8.70
C ARG A 251 -18.02 15.55 -9.55
N ALA A 252 -18.22 16.37 -10.57
CA ALA A 252 -17.13 16.82 -11.43
C ALA A 252 -16.35 17.96 -10.77
N GLN A 253 -15.01 17.96 -10.93
CA GLN A 253 -14.08 19.04 -10.55
C GLN A 253 -13.63 19.12 -9.08
N GLU A 254 -14.15 18.29 -8.17
CA GLU A 254 -13.78 18.33 -6.75
C GLU A 254 -12.27 18.05 -6.50
N ASP A 255 -11.64 17.24 -7.35
CA ASP A 255 -10.24 16.84 -7.20
C ASP A 255 -9.22 17.83 -7.78
N ILE A 256 -9.63 18.88 -8.51
CA ILE A 256 -8.65 19.72 -9.24
C ILE A 256 -7.88 20.61 -8.25
N LEU A 257 -6.57 20.40 -8.14
CA LEU A 257 -5.69 21.22 -7.31
C LEU A 257 -5.05 22.37 -8.10
N LEU A 258 -4.54 22.07 -9.29
CA LEU A 258 -3.83 23.06 -10.12
C LEU A 258 -4.00 22.73 -11.61
N ALA A 259 -4.29 23.76 -12.41
CA ALA A 259 -4.39 23.64 -13.87
C ALA A 259 -3.07 24.01 -14.58
N ASN A 260 -2.97 23.63 -15.85
CA ASN A 260 -1.81 23.87 -16.72
C ASN A 260 -0.47 23.34 -16.18
N VAL A 261 -0.52 22.23 -15.45
CA VAL A 261 0.63 21.51 -14.94
C VAL A 261 1.27 20.70 -16.07
N ARG A 262 2.58 20.87 -16.24
CA ARG A 262 3.39 20.18 -17.25
C ARG A 262 4.15 19.00 -16.67
N GLU A 263 4.56 19.10 -15.41
CA GLU A 263 5.39 18.11 -14.75
C GLU A 263 5.10 18.12 -13.26
N MET A 264 4.98 16.93 -12.67
CA MET A 264 5.05 16.69 -11.25
C MET A 264 6.13 15.63 -11.04
N ARG A 265 7.11 15.96 -10.21
CA ARG A 265 8.23 15.08 -9.87
C ARG A 265 8.26 14.86 -8.37
N ILE A 266 8.40 13.59 -8.00
CA ILE A 266 8.52 13.13 -6.62
C ILE A 266 9.92 12.60 -6.43
N GLU A 267 10.60 13.11 -5.41
CA GLU A 267 11.94 12.68 -5.00
C GLU A 267 11.90 12.41 -3.49
N VAL A 268 12.69 11.44 -3.05
CA VAL A 268 12.80 11.02 -1.65
C VAL A 268 14.17 11.37 -1.12
N TRP A 269 14.27 11.72 0.16
CA TRP A 269 15.56 11.96 0.80
C TRP A 269 16.32 10.64 1.00
N ASP A 270 17.47 10.50 0.34
CA ASP A 270 18.38 9.36 0.45
C ASP A 270 19.52 9.73 1.39
N GLU A 271 19.46 9.25 2.64
CA GLU A 271 20.47 9.54 3.66
C GLU A 271 21.89 9.14 3.26
N ARG A 272 22.04 8.02 2.53
CA ARG A 272 23.38 7.54 2.14
C ARG A 272 24.05 8.47 1.13
N ARG A 273 23.25 9.21 0.36
CA ARG A 273 23.74 10.24 -0.56
C ARG A 273 23.63 11.66 -0.01
N ALA A 274 22.89 11.84 1.09
CA ALA A 274 22.53 13.13 1.65
C ALA A 274 21.92 14.09 0.62
N GLU A 275 21.05 13.55 -0.24
CA GLU A 275 20.35 14.32 -1.27
C GLU A 275 18.96 13.75 -1.58
N PHE A 276 18.14 14.54 -2.28
CA PHE A 276 16.87 14.07 -2.82
C PHE A 276 17.10 13.34 -4.14
N VAL A 277 16.61 12.11 -4.24
CA VAL A 277 16.75 11.25 -5.42
C VAL A 277 15.39 10.79 -5.93
N THR A 278 15.29 10.51 -7.23
CA THR A 278 14.18 9.72 -7.77
C THR A 278 14.44 8.25 -7.46
N PRO A 279 13.52 7.52 -6.80
CA PRO A 279 13.72 6.09 -6.56
C PRO A 279 13.98 5.34 -7.86
N GLY A 280 14.94 4.40 -7.86
CA GLY A 280 15.36 3.71 -9.08
C GLY A 280 16.43 4.36 -9.90
N TYR A 281 17.08 5.41 -9.40
CA TYR A 281 18.21 5.98 -10.11
C TYR A 281 19.31 4.93 -10.29
N GLY A 282 19.90 4.88 -11.49
CA GLY A 282 20.99 3.97 -11.85
C GLY A 282 22.34 4.67 -12.06
N THR A 283 22.39 6.00 -11.94
CA THR A 283 23.63 6.76 -12.12
C THR A 283 24.43 6.82 -10.83
N PHE A 284 25.63 6.24 -10.85
CA PHE A 284 26.69 6.62 -9.94
C PHE A 284 26.99 8.11 -10.14
N ASP A 285 27.19 8.86 -9.06
CA ASP A 285 27.67 10.22 -9.18
C ASP A 285 29.13 10.17 -9.67
N SER A 286 29.32 10.11 -10.98
CA SER A 286 30.63 10.00 -11.60
C SER A 286 31.22 11.39 -11.78
N ALA A 287 31.55 12.06 -10.68
CA ALA A 287 32.21 13.35 -10.76
C ALA A 287 33.57 13.30 -11.49
N ASN A 288 34.17 12.11 -11.74
CA ASN A 288 35.45 11.97 -12.44
C ASN A 288 35.70 10.61 -13.15
N GLY A 289 34.66 9.91 -13.62
CA GLY A 289 34.84 8.67 -14.41
C GLY A 289 35.36 7.45 -13.66
N THR A 290 35.61 7.57 -12.35
CA THR A 290 35.83 6.44 -11.44
C THR A 290 34.55 6.21 -10.64
N VAL A 291 33.96 5.01 -10.72
CA VAL A 291 32.80 4.62 -9.90
C VAL A 291 33.28 4.41 -8.46
N THR A 292 33.24 5.46 -7.65
CA THR A 292 33.57 5.40 -6.22
C THR A 292 32.37 5.70 -5.31
N GLY A 293 31.15 5.73 -5.86
CA GLY A 293 29.94 6.06 -5.12
C GLY A 293 29.34 4.84 -4.42
N VAL A 294 28.96 5.00 -3.16
CA VAL A 294 28.10 4.03 -2.46
C VAL A 294 26.70 4.13 -3.07
N ASN A 295 26.12 3.00 -3.49
CA ASN A 295 24.70 2.94 -3.86
C ASN A 295 23.87 3.49 -2.71
N GLY A 296 23.13 4.57 -2.93
CA GLY A 296 22.20 5.06 -1.91
C GLY A 296 21.02 4.13 -1.74
N ASP A 297 20.17 4.42 -0.77
CA ASP A 297 19.09 3.52 -0.34
C ASP A 297 18.06 3.21 -1.43
N PHE A 298 17.81 4.16 -2.33
CA PHE A 298 16.83 4.01 -3.40
C PHE A 298 17.46 3.75 -4.78
N HIS A 299 18.72 3.32 -4.81
CA HIS A 299 19.41 2.96 -6.04
C HIS A 299 18.78 1.70 -6.66
N VAL A 300 18.72 1.62 -7.98
CA VAL A 300 18.12 0.48 -8.70
C VAL A 300 18.66 -0.89 -8.28
N ALA A 301 19.97 -0.98 -8.00
CA ALA A 301 20.62 -2.20 -7.52
C ALA A 301 20.22 -2.62 -6.09
N ARG A 302 19.48 -1.77 -5.36
CA ARG A 302 18.89 -2.09 -4.05
C ARG A 302 17.39 -2.38 -4.13
N ASN A 303 16.84 -2.47 -5.34
CA ASN A 303 15.47 -2.86 -5.52
C ASN A 303 15.29 -4.34 -5.11
N LEU A 304 14.58 -4.58 -4.02
CA LEU A 304 14.28 -5.90 -3.47
C LEU A 304 13.20 -6.64 -4.27
N ASN A 305 12.51 -5.92 -5.16
CA ASN A 305 11.42 -6.46 -5.96
C ASN A 305 11.65 -6.16 -7.45
N THR A 306 12.11 -7.14 -8.21
CA THR A 306 12.35 -6.95 -9.64
C THR A 306 11.06 -6.93 -10.46
N ALA A 307 9.94 -7.42 -9.91
CA ALA A 307 8.65 -7.42 -10.58
C ALA A 307 7.94 -6.05 -10.47
N PHE A 308 8.09 -5.39 -9.32
CA PHE A 308 7.50 -4.09 -9.01
C PHE A 308 8.62 -3.09 -8.74
N GLY A 309 8.75 -2.06 -9.58
CA GLY A 309 9.80 -1.07 -9.41
C GLY A 309 10.08 -0.25 -10.68
N PRO A 310 11.02 0.70 -10.59
CA PRO A 310 11.29 1.72 -11.61
C PRO A 310 11.66 1.16 -13.00
N ASP A 311 12.22 -0.04 -13.03
CA ASP A 311 12.83 -0.61 -14.24
C ASP A 311 11.89 -1.54 -15.02
N ASN A 312 10.76 -1.97 -14.45
CA ASN A 312 9.86 -2.88 -15.15
C ASN A 312 8.75 -2.10 -15.89
N ARG A 313 8.95 -1.93 -17.19
CA ARG A 313 8.02 -1.20 -18.09
C ARG A 313 6.66 -1.88 -18.29
N LEU A 314 6.46 -3.10 -17.80
CA LEU A 314 5.26 -3.90 -18.09
C LEU A 314 4.25 -3.97 -16.92
N SER A 315 4.65 -3.66 -15.69
CA SER A 315 3.83 -3.83 -14.46
C SER A 315 3.57 -2.52 -13.69
N GLY A 316 3.81 -1.37 -14.32
CA GLY A 316 3.64 -0.05 -13.68
C GLY A 316 4.84 0.32 -12.81
N ALA A 317 5.13 1.62 -12.72
CA ALA A 317 6.20 2.12 -11.88
C ALA A 317 5.69 2.25 -10.43
N VAL A 318 5.33 1.12 -9.83
CA VAL A 318 4.88 1.09 -8.43
C VAL A 318 6.10 1.21 -7.53
N PHE A 319 6.20 2.35 -6.87
CA PHE A 319 7.17 2.58 -5.80
C PHE A 319 6.44 2.42 -4.47
N ASP A 320 6.50 1.21 -3.91
CA ASP A 320 6.22 1.04 -2.50
C ASP A 320 7.53 1.09 -1.73
N THR A 321 7.57 1.88 -0.67
CA THR A 321 8.74 1.96 0.21
C THR A 321 8.53 1.21 1.50
N TRP A 322 7.34 0.66 1.77
CA TRP A 322 7.00 0.21 3.11
C TRP A 322 5.88 -0.84 3.14
N HIS A 323 6.27 -2.11 3.06
CA HIS A 323 5.46 -3.21 3.58
C HIS A 323 6.38 -4.33 4.08
N PRO A 324 6.28 -4.76 5.35
CA PRO A 324 7.01 -5.92 5.85
C PRO A 324 6.54 -7.17 5.12
N ASP A 325 7.50 -7.94 4.63
CA ASP A 325 7.33 -9.21 3.92
C ASP A 325 6.05 -10.00 4.31
N ASN A 326 5.15 -10.22 3.35
CA ASN A 326 4.12 -11.26 3.48
C ASN A 326 4.34 -12.29 2.37
N THR A 327 5.32 -13.17 2.57
CA THR A 327 5.59 -14.32 1.68
C THR A 327 4.39 -15.26 1.49
N ALA A 328 3.32 -15.14 2.26
CA ALA A 328 2.02 -15.71 1.94
C ALA A 328 0.97 -15.17 2.90
N GLU A 329 0.29 -14.09 2.54
CA GLU A 329 -1.15 -14.11 2.83
C GLU A 329 -1.76 -14.83 1.63
N PRO A 330 -2.31 -16.05 1.77
CA PRO A 330 -3.26 -16.50 0.79
C PRO A 330 -4.37 -15.45 0.82
N ILE A 331 -4.48 -14.61 -0.21
CA ILE A 331 -5.75 -13.93 -0.50
C ILE A 331 -6.72 -15.08 -0.75
N ARG A 332 -7.32 -15.54 0.33
CA ARG A 332 -8.32 -16.59 0.51
C ARG A 332 -8.41 -17.58 -0.66
N ALA A 333 -7.32 -18.29 -0.94
CA ALA A 333 -7.29 -19.34 -1.97
C ALA A 333 -8.32 -20.47 -1.71
N SER A 334 -8.90 -20.54 -0.50
CA SER A 334 -9.95 -21.49 -0.14
C SER A 334 -11.39 -21.05 -0.49
N LEU A 335 -11.60 -19.84 -1.03
CA LEU A 335 -12.94 -19.34 -1.31
C LEU A 335 -13.53 -19.83 -2.65
N GLY A 336 -12.79 -20.55 -3.49
CA GLY A 336 -13.37 -21.22 -4.68
C GLY A 336 -14.04 -20.28 -5.69
N ALA A 337 -13.76 -18.97 -5.62
CA ALA A 337 -14.25 -18.01 -6.58
C ALA A 337 -13.56 -18.24 -7.94
N PRO A 338 -14.30 -18.27 -9.06
CA PRO A 338 -13.73 -18.39 -10.41
C PRO A 338 -12.89 -17.17 -10.85
N PHE A 339 -12.67 -16.19 -9.96
CA PHE A 339 -12.00 -14.92 -10.22
C PHE A 339 -10.56 -14.82 -9.69
N LEU A 340 -10.07 -15.79 -8.91
CA LEU A 340 -8.72 -15.74 -8.36
C LEU A 340 -7.79 -16.66 -9.16
N ALA A 341 -7.12 -16.07 -10.16
CA ALA A 341 -5.84 -16.60 -10.60
C ALA A 341 -4.91 -16.72 -9.38
N THR A 342 -4.02 -17.72 -9.41
CA THR A 342 -3.05 -18.03 -8.35
C THR A 342 -2.57 -16.78 -7.62
N PRO A 343 -2.64 -16.72 -6.27
CA PRO A 343 -2.27 -15.52 -5.54
C PRO A 343 -0.87 -15.10 -5.98
N PHE A 344 -0.78 -13.94 -6.62
CA PHE A 344 0.51 -13.31 -6.80
C PHE A 344 1.06 -13.11 -5.39
N GLN A 345 2.14 -13.81 -5.09
CA GLN A 345 2.90 -13.53 -3.88
C GLN A 345 3.36 -12.09 -4.03
N PHE A 346 2.83 -11.21 -3.20
CA PHE A 346 3.37 -9.87 -3.07
C PHE A 346 4.80 -10.03 -2.57
N THR A 347 5.72 -10.08 -3.53
CA THR A 347 7.13 -9.91 -3.27
C THR A 347 7.28 -8.53 -2.65
N ARG A 348 8.13 -8.46 -1.63
CA ARG A 348 8.48 -7.32 -0.76
C ARG A 348 8.36 -5.92 -1.37
N ALA A 349 8.26 -4.91 -0.52
CA ALA A 349 8.38 -3.53 -0.96
C ALA A 349 9.68 -3.35 -1.80
N PRO A 350 9.63 -2.66 -2.96
CA PRO A 350 10.80 -2.43 -3.81
C PRO A 350 12.01 -1.87 -3.04
N TYR A 351 11.78 -0.97 -2.09
CA TYR A 351 12.84 -0.41 -1.27
C TYR A 351 12.51 -0.54 0.21
N GLU A 352 13.44 -1.08 0.99
CA GLU A 352 13.39 -1.10 2.44
C GLU A 352 14.59 -0.36 3.01
N LEU A 353 14.30 0.67 3.79
CA LEU A 353 15.32 1.49 4.41
C LEU A 353 15.79 0.87 5.73
N TYR A 354 17.09 0.75 5.90
CA TYR A 354 17.70 0.19 7.11
C TYR A 354 18.70 1.16 7.74
N VAL A 355 18.73 1.21 9.08
CA VAL A 355 19.74 1.94 9.87
C VAL A 355 21.08 1.22 9.73
N TYR A 356 21.14 -0.05 10.15
CA TYR A 356 22.27 -0.94 9.93
C TYR A 356 21.99 -1.80 8.71
N THR A 357 22.93 -1.96 7.78
CA THR A 357 22.75 -2.96 6.72
C THR A 357 23.53 -4.23 7.03
N PRO A 358 22.97 -5.42 6.73
CA PRO A 358 23.77 -6.62 6.74
C PRO A 358 24.95 -6.45 5.78
N PRO A 359 26.09 -7.12 6.04
CA PRO A 359 27.23 -7.07 5.13
C PRO A 359 26.81 -7.44 3.71
N TYR A 360 26.91 -6.48 2.78
CA TYR A 360 26.73 -6.70 1.36
C TYR A 360 28.09 -6.74 0.68
N ILE A 361 28.36 -7.79 -0.10
CA ILE A 361 29.54 -7.81 -0.98
C ILE A 361 29.15 -6.98 -2.20
N ALA A 362 29.92 -5.91 -2.46
CA ALA A 362 29.66 -5.07 -3.62
C ALA A 362 29.69 -5.92 -4.90
N GLU A 363 28.65 -5.81 -5.74
CA GLU A 363 28.63 -6.36 -7.09
C GLU A 363 29.95 -6.02 -7.81
N GLY A 364 30.82 -7.03 -7.96
CA GLY A 364 32.01 -6.95 -8.81
C GLY A 364 33.36 -6.63 -8.16
N GLY A 365 33.54 -6.69 -6.83
CA GLY A 365 34.87 -6.44 -6.25
C GLY A 365 35.14 -7.07 -4.88
N THR A 366 36.31 -7.70 -4.74
CA THR A 366 36.85 -8.29 -3.49
C THR A 366 37.09 -7.29 -2.35
N THR A 367 36.72 -6.03 -2.53
CA THR A 367 36.73 -5.00 -1.49
C THR A 367 35.35 -4.89 -0.90
N ALA A 368 35.20 -5.40 0.33
CA ALA A 368 34.01 -5.24 1.15
C ALA A 368 33.49 -3.79 1.06
N SER A 369 32.19 -3.65 0.80
CA SER A 369 31.53 -2.36 0.69
C SER A 369 31.94 -1.46 1.85
N VAL A 370 32.42 -0.25 1.54
CA VAL A 370 32.62 0.82 2.50
C VAL A 370 31.23 1.33 2.88
N ILE A 371 30.47 0.51 3.60
CA ILE A 371 29.39 1.01 4.44
C ILE A 371 30.10 1.98 5.39
N PRO A 372 29.62 3.23 5.59
CA PRO A 372 30.02 4.00 6.74
C PRO A 372 29.76 3.07 7.92
N LYS A 373 30.83 2.54 8.52
CA LYS A 373 30.71 1.58 9.61
C LYS A 373 30.08 2.36 10.75
N GLU A 374 28.75 2.37 10.79
CA GLU A 374 28.03 2.91 11.93
C GLU A 374 28.63 2.21 13.14
N SER A 375 29.07 3.00 14.11
CA SER A 375 29.80 2.50 15.25
C SER A 375 29.00 1.36 15.89
N GLY A 376 29.55 0.15 15.83
CA GLY A 376 28.88 -1.04 16.35
C GLY A 376 28.60 -2.13 15.31
N ASN A 377 28.49 -1.86 14.01
CA ASN A 377 28.21 -2.95 13.05
C ASN A 377 29.37 -3.98 13.00
N ALA A 378 29.10 -5.19 13.50
CA ALA A 378 30.03 -6.33 13.55
C ALA A 378 29.78 -7.34 12.42
N GLY A 379 28.80 -7.07 11.55
CA GLY A 379 28.40 -7.93 10.43
C GLY A 379 27.56 -9.11 10.86
N TYR A 380 27.62 -10.21 10.12
CA TYR A 380 26.91 -11.41 10.52
C TYR A 380 27.47 -12.00 11.83
N TRP A 381 26.61 -12.59 12.64
CA TRP A 381 26.97 -13.26 13.88
C TRP A 381 28.02 -14.35 13.61
N LYS A 382 29.07 -14.44 14.42
CA LYS A 382 30.08 -15.51 14.34
C LYS A 382 30.54 -15.86 15.75
N ALA A 383 30.91 -17.12 15.98
CA ALA A 383 31.51 -17.51 17.25
C ALA A 383 32.75 -16.63 17.54
N GLY A 384 32.78 -15.97 18.69
CA GLY A 384 33.86 -15.07 19.03
C GLY A 384 33.52 -14.15 20.20
N THR A 385 34.29 -13.06 20.32
CA THR A 385 34.10 -12.08 21.39
C THR A 385 33.37 -10.85 20.87
N TYR A 386 32.36 -10.41 21.61
CA TYR A 386 31.63 -9.18 21.34
C TYR A 386 31.69 -8.20 22.50
N SER A 387 31.43 -6.93 22.20
CA SER A 387 31.36 -5.83 23.15
C SER A 387 29.98 -5.17 23.10
N VAL A 388 29.57 -4.61 24.24
CA VAL A 388 28.32 -3.85 24.34
C VAL A 388 28.26 -2.76 23.26
N GLY A 389 27.11 -2.67 22.59
CA GLY A 389 26.86 -1.76 21.46
C GLY A 389 27.11 -2.38 20.09
N GLN A 390 27.75 -3.56 19.99
CA GLN A 390 27.94 -4.22 18.69
C GLN A 390 26.62 -4.76 18.13
N ILE A 391 26.44 -4.63 16.82
CA ILE A 391 25.27 -5.07 16.06
C ILE A 391 25.67 -6.28 15.23
N VAL A 392 24.87 -7.33 15.28
CA VAL A 392 25.03 -8.53 14.44
C VAL A 392 23.76 -8.83 13.66
N PHE A 393 23.93 -9.53 12.54
CA PHE A 393 22.86 -10.07 11.72
C PHE A 393 22.88 -11.60 11.82
N PRO A 394 21.74 -12.28 11.99
CA PRO A 394 21.72 -13.74 11.93
C PRO A 394 22.16 -14.23 10.55
N PHE A 395 22.76 -15.41 10.47
CA PHE A 395 22.75 -16.15 9.21
C PHE A 395 21.41 -16.88 9.07
N ASN A 396 20.80 -16.77 7.89
CA ASN A 396 19.93 -17.83 7.40
C ASN A 396 20.85 -18.97 6.97
N ASP A 397 20.42 -20.18 7.27
CA ASP A 397 21.12 -21.43 6.98
C ASP A 397 21.64 -21.49 5.53
N LEU A 398 22.88 -21.04 5.26
CA LEU A 398 23.55 -21.30 3.99
C LEU A 398 24.06 -22.74 4.02
N SER A 399 23.11 -23.68 3.98
CA SER A 399 23.36 -25.11 3.76
C SER A 399 23.53 -25.44 2.27
N ASP A 400 24.05 -24.49 1.51
CA ASP A 400 24.90 -24.82 0.38
C ASP A 400 26.16 -25.49 0.96
N ALA A 401 26.28 -26.79 0.72
CA ALA A 401 27.37 -27.65 1.20
C ALA A 401 28.79 -27.24 0.74
N SER A 402 28.97 -26.12 0.03
CA SER A 402 30.28 -25.60 -0.38
C SER A 402 30.98 -24.78 0.71
N GLY A 403 30.30 -24.37 1.78
CA GLY A 403 30.93 -23.61 2.87
C GLY A 403 31.47 -22.24 2.44
N ILE A 404 31.09 -21.78 1.25
CA ILE A 404 31.36 -20.45 0.75
C ILE A 404 30.10 -19.63 1.05
N PRO A 405 30.14 -18.64 1.95
CA PRO A 405 29.06 -17.67 2.08
C PRO A 405 28.84 -17.10 0.68
N GLY A 406 27.61 -17.22 0.14
CA GLY A 406 27.28 -16.87 -1.24
C GLY A 406 28.12 -15.68 -1.71
N ALA A 407 29.02 -15.93 -2.67
CA ALA A 407 30.16 -15.07 -3.00
C ALA A 407 29.77 -13.67 -3.49
N ASN A 408 28.47 -13.40 -3.60
CA ASN A 408 27.93 -12.16 -4.11
C ASN A 408 27.42 -11.25 -3.00
N GLY A 409 27.24 -11.72 -1.75
CA GLY A 409 26.75 -10.92 -0.62
C GLY A 409 25.50 -10.08 -0.94
N GLN A 410 24.83 -10.38 -2.05
CA GLN A 410 23.51 -9.91 -2.37
C GLN A 410 22.57 -10.59 -1.38
N PHE A 411 21.57 -9.84 -0.91
CA PHE A 411 20.27 -10.47 -0.74
C PHE A 411 19.96 -11.12 -2.10
N ASP A 412 20.32 -12.39 -2.26
CA ASP A 412 20.23 -13.06 -3.55
C ASP A 412 18.75 -13.31 -3.85
N VAL A 413 18.14 -12.37 -4.57
CA VAL A 413 16.77 -12.46 -5.11
C VAL A 413 16.81 -13.17 -6.47
N GLY A 414 17.98 -13.60 -6.96
CA GLY A 414 18.18 -14.14 -8.31
C GLY A 414 18.01 -15.66 -8.42
N GLY A 415 17.94 -16.38 -7.31
CA GLY A 415 17.68 -17.82 -7.30
C GLY A 415 16.20 -18.14 -7.43
N THR A 416 15.82 -18.96 -8.42
CA THR A 416 14.45 -19.50 -8.56
C THR A 416 14.02 -20.40 -7.39
N SER A 417 14.91 -20.71 -6.45
CA SER A 417 14.54 -21.12 -5.11
C SER A 417 14.48 -19.87 -4.23
N LEU A 418 13.26 -19.44 -3.89
CA LEU A 418 13.00 -18.56 -2.75
C LEU A 418 13.48 -19.27 -1.48
N ASP A 419 14.80 -19.33 -1.29
CA ASP A 419 15.40 -19.92 -0.12
C ASP A 419 15.05 -18.99 1.02
N THR A 420 14.15 -19.49 1.86
CA THR A 420 13.40 -18.75 2.87
C THR A 420 14.37 -18.01 3.78
N ILE A 421 14.61 -16.74 3.47
CA ILE A 421 14.82 -15.75 4.52
C ILE A 421 13.63 -15.98 5.44
N HIS A 422 13.89 -16.44 6.67
CA HIS A 422 12.83 -16.57 7.65
C HIS A 422 12.01 -15.28 7.60
N ASN A 423 10.68 -15.39 7.70
CA ASN A 423 9.77 -14.27 7.69
C ASN A 423 9.98 -13.42 8.98
N TRP A 424 11.16 -12.82 9.10
CA TRP A 424 11.61 -11.98 10.21
C TRP A 424 11.01 -10.60 10.03
N GLY A 425 9.67 -10.50 10.00
CA GLY A 425 8.91 -9.30 9.62
C GLY A 425 9.67 -7.97 9.73
N TYR A 426 9.76 -7.39 10.93
CA TYR A 426 10.29 -6.04 11.15
C TYR A 426 11.80 -5.96 11.46
N GLN A 427 12.53 -7.08 11.49
CA GLN A 427 13.77 -7.18 12.27
C GLN A 427 14.85 -7.98 11.55
N VAL A 428 16.00 -7.35 11.33
CA VAL A 428 17.15 -8.03 10.72
C VAL A 428 18.43 -7.96 11.57
N ALA A 429 18.41 -7.23 12.70
CA ALA A 429 19.62 -6.96 13.48
C ALA A 429 19.43 -7.12 15.00
N PHE A 430 20.53 -7.46 15.67
CA PHE A 430 20.60 -7.69 17.12
C PHE A 430 21.73 -6.87 17.72
N ARG A 431 21.44 -6.14 18.80
CA ARG A 431 22.43 -5.32 19.53
C ARG A 431 22.91 -6.06 20.76
N CYS A 432 24.22 -6.18 20.95
CA CYS A 432 24.82 -6.60 22.21
C CYS A 432 24.51 -5.54 23.26
N ILE A 433 23.70 -5.88 24.26
CA ILE A 433 23.33 -4.95 25.34
C ILE A 433 24.05 -5.25 26.65
N ASP A 434 24.57 -6.47 26.80
CA ASP A 434 25.31 -6.86 27.99
C ASP A 434 26.33 -7.96 27.67
N VAL A 435 27.38 -8.00 28.47
CA VAL A 435 28.47 -8.97 28.40
C VAL A 435 28.83 -9.37 29.82
N THR A 436 28.72 -10.66 30.11
CA THR A 436 29.24 -11.28 31.33
C THR A 436 30.65 -11.82 31.04
N GLY A 437 31.62 -11.64 31.94
CA GLY A 437 32.97 -12.17 31.71
C GLY A 437 33.70 -11.54 30.52
N THR A 438 34.12 -12.37 29.55
CA THR A 438 34.94 -11.95 28.40
C THR A 438 34.14 -11.53 27.18
N GLY A 439 32.83 -11.79 27.14
CA GLY A 439 31.96 -11.52 25.98
C GLY A 439 32.04 -12.57 24.90
N THR A 440 32.41 -13.79 25.27
CA THR A 440 32.54 -14.90 24.31
C THR A 440 31.19 -15.55 24.05
N THR A 441 30.77 -15.66 22.79
CA THR A 441 29.52 -16.33 22.40
C THR A 441 29.65 -17.86 22.46
N GLY A 442 28.53 -18.58 22.31
CA GLY A 442 28.56 -20.01 22.07
C GLY A 442 29.25 -20.39 20.74
N PRO A 443 29.59 -21.68 20.56
CA PRO A 443 30.15 -22.19 19.30
C PRO A 443 29.12 -22.22 18.16
N THR A 444 27.84 -22.13 18.49
CA THR A 444 26.69 -22.15 17.56
C THR A 444 25.84 -20.91 17.75
N GLN A 445 25.23 -20.43 16.67
CA GLN A 445 24.34 -19.27 16.70
C GLN A 445 23.18 -19.52 17.67
N PRO A 446 22.79 -18.54 18.51
CA PRO A 446 21.65 -18.70 19.40
C PRO A 446 20.34 -18.72 18.60
N THR A 447 19.28 -19.27 19.19
CA THR A 447 17.92 -19.14 18.63
C THR A 447 17.47 -17.69 18.75
N TRP A 448 17.39 -17.01 17.61
CA TRP A 448 16.93 -15.63 17.55
C TRP A 448 15.42 -15.52 17.76
N THR A 449 15.00 -14.38 18.30
CA THR A 449 13.60 -14.01 18.45
C THR A 449 13.24 -12.89 17.49
N SER A 450 12.02 -12.93 16.96
CA SER A 450 11.45 -11.93 16.06
C SER A 450 10.57 -10.90 16.78
N THR A 451 10.69 -10.77 18.10
CA THR A 451 9.95 -9.75 18.86
C THR A 451 10.89 -8.63 19.29
N HIS A 452 10.57 -7.41 18.84
CA HIS A 452 11.35 -6.21 19.17
C HIS A 452 11.56 -6.05 20.68
N GLY A 453 12.78 -5.67 21.08
CA GLY A 453 13.15 -5.45 22.47
C GLY A 453 13.40 -6.72 23.28
N ARG A 454 13.07 -7.93 22.77
CA ARG A 454 13.37 -9.19 23.44
C ARG A 454 14.87 -9.46 23.48
N ARG A 455 15.27 -10.14 24.56
CA ARG A 455 16.66 -10.49 24.85
C ARG A 455 16.93 -11.96 24.53
N VAL A 456 18.11 -12.23 23.99
CA VAL A 456 18.62 -13.57 23.70
C VAL A 456 19.98 -13.72 24.37
N THR A 457 20.13 -14.75 25.21
CA THR A 457 21.41 -15.06 25.84
C THR A 457 22.20 -16.03 24.97
N ASP A 458 23.45 -15.70 24.72
CA ASP A 458 24.40 -16.43 23.88
C ASP A 458 25.73 -16.58 24.64
N ASN A 459 25.77 -17.61 25.48
CA ASN A 459 26.83 -17.81 26.47
C ASN A 459 27.03 -16.57 27.35
N GLU A 460 28.13 -15.82 27.15
CA GLU A 460 28.47 -14.64 27.93
C GLU A 460 27.83 -13.35 27.40
N VAL A 461 27.23 -13.37 26.20
CA VAL A 461 26.69 -12.18 25.54
C VAL A 461 25.16 -12.16 25.65
N ILE A 462 24.58 -11.00 25.96
CA ILE A 462 23.13 -10.78 25.88
C ILE A 462 22.84 -9.86 24.70
N TRP A 463 22.13 -10.42 23.73
CA TRP A 463 21.62 -9.71 22.56
C TRP A 463 20.24 -9.14 22.86
N GLN A 464 19.93 -7.98 22.28
CA GLN A 464 18.59 -7.41 22.21
C GLN A 464 18.19 -7.24 20.75
N THR A 465 16.99 -7.70 20.43
CA THR A 465 16.40 -7.53 19.11
C THR A 465 16.05 -6.06 18.89
N ILE A 466 16.50 -5.48 17.77
CA ILE A 466 16.24 -4.07 17.42
C ILE A 466 15.41 -3.98 16.14
N ASP A 467 14.51 -3.00 16.08
CA ASP A 467 13.96 -2.56 14.81
C ASP A 467 15.05 -1.79 14.07
N ASN A 468 15.46 -2.35 12.95
CA ASN A 468 16.58 -1.85 12.18
C ASN A 468 16.12 -1.10 10.93
N ARG A 469 14.81 -0.91 10.76
CA ARG A 469 14.27 -0.10 9.67
C ARG A 469 14.51 1.36 9.97
N ARG A 470 14.60 2.16 8.91
CA ARG A 470 14.70 3.61 8.99
C ARG A 470 13.47 4.22 8.33
N SER A 471 12.82 5.15 9.00
CA SER A 471 11.72 5.91 8.38
C SER A 471 12.26 6.78 7.26
N LEU A 472 11.45 7.00 6.22
CA LEU A 472 11.74 8.03 5.23
C LEU A 472 11.71 9.40 5.93
N ARG A 473 12.76 10.21 5.75
CA ARG A 473 12.85 11.52 6.43
C ARG A 473 12.06 12.63 5.74
N ALA A 474 12.09 12.66 4.41
CA ALA A 474 11.43 13.72 3.67
C ALA A 474 11.11 13.30 2.24
N ILE A 475 10.07 13.94 1.70
CA ILE A 475 9.69 13.89 0.29
C ILE A 475 9.82 15.29 -0.30
N ARG A 476 10.40 15.41 -1.48
CA ARG A 476 10.40 16.63 -2.28
C ARG A 476 9.45 16.47 -3.46
N MET A 477 8.49 17.38 -3.55
CA MET A 477 7.57 17.49 -4.67
C MET A 477 7.90 18.73 -5.48
N ALA A 478 8.20 18.57 -6.77
CA ALA A 478 8.41 19.66 -7.70
C ALA A 478 7.31 19.68 -8.76
N ILE A 479 6.60 20.80 -8.88
CA ILE A 479 5.48 21.00 -9.81
C ILE A 479 5.85 22.13 -10.77
N ARG A 480 5.86 21.84 -12.08
CA ARG A 480 6.06 22.86 -13.12
C ARG A 480 4.75 23.12 -13.84
N PHE A 481 4.35 24.37 -13.93
CA PHE A 481 3.05 24.77 -14.48
C PHE A 481 3.16 26.08 -15.26
N LEU A 482 2.26 26.28 -16.22
CA LEU A 482 2.18 27.52 -16.99
C LEU A 482 1.28 28.52 -16.24
N ASN A 483 1.80 29.69 -15.91
CA ASN A 483 0.99 30.76 -15.34
C ASN A 483 0.21 31.46 -16.45
N GLU A 484 -1.12 31.39 -16.42
CA GLU A 484 -1.99 31.94 -17.48
C GLU A 484 -1.87 33.46 -17.66
N LYS A 485 -1.61 34.21 -16.58
CA LYS A 485 -1.52 35.67 -16.65
C LYS A 485 -0.23 36.14 -17.29
N THR A 486 0.88 35.46 -17.01
CA THR A 486 2.21 35.86 -17.50
C THR A 486 2.64 35.07 -18.73
N ASN A 487 1.96 33.97 -19.05
CA ASN A 487 2.36 33.00 -20.08
C ASN A 487 3.80 32.48 -19.89
N GLU A 488 4.25 32.40 -18.64
CA GLU A 488 5.59 31.94 -18.27
C GLU A 488 5.49 30.63 -17.50
N LEU A 489 6.46 29.74 -17.70
CA LEU A 489 6.59 28.52 -16.91
C LEU A 489 7.07 28.88 -15.50
N ARG A 490 6.36 28.40 -14.49
CA ARG A 490 6.70 28.52 -13.07
C ARG A 490 7.01 27.14 -12.50
N GLN A 491 7.77 27.11 -11.42
CA GLN A 491 8.01 25.92 -10.63
C GLN A 491 7.67 26.21 -9.16
N LEU A 492 6.87 25.33 -8.56
CA LEU A 492 6.68 25.23 -7.12
C LEU A 492 7.50 24.02 -6.64
N THR A 493 8.27 24.19 -5.57
CA THR A 493 8.97 23.09 -4.91
C THR A 493 8.55 23.06 -3.45
N LEU A 494 8.03 21.92 -3.01
CA LEU A 494 7.62 21.66 -1.64
C LEU A 494 8.52 20.56 -1.08
N VAL A 495 9.03 20.78 0.13
CA VAL A 495 9.71 19.75 0.90
C VAL A 495 8.80 19.41 2.07
N LEU A 496 8.38 18.15 2.14
CA LEU A 496 7.55 17.59 3.18
C LEU A 496 8.45 16.81 4.13
N PRO A 497 8.77 17.34 5.32
CA PRO A 497 9.41 16.54 6.37
C PRO A 497 8.39 15.51 6.87
N LEU A 498 8.85 14.27 7.07
CA LEU A 498 8.06 13.15 7.58
C LEU A 498 8.48 12.70 8.97
N THR A 499 9.53 13.31 9.50
CA THR A 499 9.98 13.12 10.87
C THR A 499 9.86 14.46 11.58
N ASP A 500 9.26 14.45 12.76
CA ASP A 500 9.36 15.55 13.70
C ASP A 500 10.83 15.60 14.17
N GLU A 501 11.62 16.53 13.63
CA GLU A 501 12.91 16.90 14.25
C GLU A 501 12.70 17.80 15.46
#